data_AF-A0A9P0HSG1-F1
#
_entry.id   AF-A0A9P0HSG1-F1
#
_cell.length_a   1.000
_cell.length_b   1.000
_cell.length_c   1.000
_cell.angle_alpha   90.00
_cell.angle_beta   90.00
_cell.angle_gamma   90.00
#
_symmetry.space_group_name_H-M   'P 1'
#
loop_
_entity.id
_entity.type
_entity.pdbx_description
1 polymer ?
#
loop_
_entity_poly.entity_id
_entity_poly.type
_entity_poly.pdbx_seq_one_letter_code
_entity_poly.pdbx_strand_id
1 'polypeptide(L)'
;MIPLMKDKSCLEWENIWKRASRSRYAQSVEAQYSTGQNRSIERPREELPENRGLRLKGLLEAAETEAAAVPSLDERTYVAGGGLRPGEDPYLRNRFNQEASDKLPSNRPVPDTRAQQ
;
A
#
# COMPACT_ATOMS: atom_id res chain seq x y z
N MET A 1 24.27 22.10 -5.54
CA MET A 1 24.67 23.51 -5.30
C MET A 1 23.39 24.32 -5.18
N ILE A 2 22.93 24.62 -3.96
CA ILE A 2 21.67 25.33 -3.72
C ILE A 2 22.02 26.84 -3.68
N PRO A 3 21.46 27.70 -4.55
CA PRO A 3 21.74 29.13 -4.50
C PRO A 3 21.09 29.74 -3.25
N LEU A 4 21.82 30.58 -2.54
CA LEU A 4 21.28 31.38 -1.44
C LEU A 4 20.30 32.42 -2.03
N MET A 5 19.01 32.26 -1.75
CA MET A 5 17.90 33.09 -2.25
C MET A 5 17.30 33.88 -1.09
N LYS A 6 17.83 35.08 -0.79
CA LYS A 6 17.37 35.90 0.35
C LYS A 6 16.25 36.90 0.03
N ASP A 7 15.92 37.11 -1.26
CA ASP A 7 15.08 38.27 -1.66
C ASP A 7 13.81 37.91 -2.46
N LYS A 8 13.36 36.64 -2.43
CA LYS A 8 12.17 36.22 -3.21
C LYS A 8 10.89 36.34 -2.41
N SER A 9 9.84 36.89 -3.04
CA SER A 9 8.50 37.01 -2.43
C SER A 9 7.82 35.64 -2.26
N CYS A 10 6.86 35.54 -1.33
CA CYS A 10 6.18 34.28 -1.00
C CYS A 10 5.49 33.62 -2.21
N LEU A 11 4.91 34.42 -3.11
CA LEU A 11 4.30 33.94 -4.36
C LEU A 11 5.34 33.37 -5.34
N GLU A 12 6.55 33.90 -5.30
CA GLU A 12 7.66 33.41 -6.12
C GLU A 12 8.19 32.07 -5.58
N TRP A 13 8.20 31.89 -4.25
CA TRP A 13 8.48 30.60 -3.60
C TRP A 13 7.46 29.53 -3.94
N GLU A 14 6.17 29.85 -3.94
CA GLU A 14 5.14 28.89 -4.36
C GLU A 14 5.34 28.44 -5.81
N ASN A 15 5.68 29.35 -6.70
CA ASN A 15 5.88 29.02 -8.11
C ASN A 15 7.15 28.19 -8.34
N ILE A 16 8.24 28.48 -7.62
CA ILE A 16 9.46 27.68 -7.64
C ILE A 16 9.20 26.29 -7.05
N TRP A 17 8.47 26.20 -5.95
CA TRP A 17 8.10 24.93 -5.33
C TRP A 17 7.16 24.12 -6.21
N LYS A 18 6.15 24.74 -6.84
CA LYS A 18 5.25 24.08 -7.83
C LYS A 18 6.02 23.61 -9.07
N ARG A 19 7.05 24.34 -9.50
CA ARG A 19 7.87 23.99 -10.67
C ARG A 19 8.93 22.93 -10.35
N ALA A 20 9.48 22.92 -9.13
CA ALA A 20 10.36 21.87 -8.63
C ALA A 20 9.60 20.59 -8.23
N SER A 21 8.36 20.72 -7.77
CA SER A 21 7.49 19.61 -7.35
C SER A 21 6.75 18.93 -8.51
N ARG A 22 6.83 19.47 -9.73
CA ARG A 22 6.53 18.70 -10.94
C ARG A 22 7.64 17.66 -11.14
N SER A 23 7.55 16.62 -10.34
CA SER A 23 8.39 15.44 -10.40
C SER A 23 8.27 14.80 -11.78
N ARG A 24 9.41 14.34 -12.32
CA ARG A 24 9.45 13.44 -13.49
C ARG A 24 8.60 12.18 -13.31
N TYR A 25 8.21 11.87 -12.08
CA TYR A 25 7.31 10.78 -11.72
C TYR A 25 5.84 11.01 -12.12
N ALA A 26 5.41 12.26 -12.35
CA ALA A 26 4.04 12.54 -12.78
C ALA A 26 3.79 12.15 -14.25
N GLN A 27 4.81 12.23 -15.10
CA GLN A 27 4.70 11.81 -16.51
C GLN A 27 4.63 10.30 -16.70
N SER A 28 5.15 9.50 -15.76
CA SER A 28 5.15 8.03 -15.88
C SER A 28 3.82 7.39 -15.53
N VAL A 29 2.97 8.04 -14.73
CA VAL A 29 1.68 7.46 -14.30
C VAL A 29 0.60 7.64 -15.37
N GLU A 30 0.56 8.78 -16.08
CA GLU A 30 -0.41 9.00 -17.16
C GLU A 30 -0.14 8.13 -18.41
N ALA A 31 1.13 7.76 -18.65
CA ALA A 31 1.50 6.93 -19.80
C ALA A 31 1.03 5.46 -19.70
N GLN A 32 0.65 4.98 -18.51
CA GLN A 32 0.27 3.57 -18.29
C GLN A 32 -1.22 3.29 -18.44
N TYR A 33 -2.10 4.30 -18.38
CA TYR A 33 -3.57 4.10 -18.46
C TYR A 33 -4.17 4.31 -19.85
N SER A 34 -3.36 4.62 -20.87
CA SER A 34 -3.88 4.98 -22.20
C SER A 34 -4.07 3.82 -23.18
N THR A 35 -3.65 2.59 -22.84
CA THR A 35 -3.76 1.41 -23.74
C THR A 35 -4.86 0.42 -23.38
N GLY A 36 -5.76 0.78 -22.46
CA GLY A 36 -6.93 -0.04 -22.13
C GLY A 36 -8.00 0.03 -23.23
N GLN A 37 -7.95 -0.89 -24.19
CA GLN A 37 -9.03 -1.13 -25.15
C GLN A 37 -10.36 -1.33 -24.41
N ASN A 38 -11.34 -0.46 -24.69
CA ASN A 38 -12.73 -0.63 -24.27
C ASN A 38 -13.34 -1.87 -24.94
N ARG A 39 -13.27 -3.04 -24.27
CA ARG A 39 -14.17 -4.15 -24.56
C ARG A 39 -15.38 -4.02 -23.65
N SER A 40 -16.48 -3.54 -24.22
CA SER A 40 -17.81 -3.61 -23.63
C SER A 40 -18.17 -5.08 -23.42
N ILE A 41 -17.97 -5.59 -22.21
CA ILE A 41 -18.59 -6.84 -21.76
C ILE A 41 -19.92 -6.41 -21.14
N GLU A 42 -21.01 -6.63 -21.87
CA GLU A 42 -22.35 -6.51 -21.30
C GLU A 42 -22.52 -7.60 -20.24
N ARG A 43 -22.34 -7.24 -18.96
CA ARG A 43 -22.66 -8.14 -17.84
C ARG A 43 -24.18 -8.18 -17.65
N PRO A 44 -24.80 -9.37 -17.55
CA PRO A 44 -26.20 -9.50 -17.21
C PRO A 44 -26.49 -8.76 -15.91
N ARG A 45 -27.52 -7.91 -15.93
CA ARG A 45 -27.97 -7.16 -14.75
C ARG A 45 -28.66 -8.12 -13.79
N GLU A 46 -27.92 -8.70 -12.86
CA GLU A 46 -28.49 -9.41 -11.72
C GLU A 46 -29.36 -8.45 -10.91
N GLU A 47 -30.64 -8.80 -10.74
CA GLU A 47 -31.59 -8.03 -9.94
C GLU A 47 -31.25 -8.17 -8.46
N LEU A 48 -30.42 -7.26 -7.97
CA LEU A 48 -30.06 -7.20 -6.55
C LEU A 48 -31.27 -6.76 -5.72
N PRO A 49 -31.59 -7.42 -4.60
CA PRO A 49 -32.77 -7.13 -3.80
C PRO A 49 -32.79 -5.67 -3.33
N GLU A 50 -33.93 -4.99 -3.43
CA GLU A 50 -34.05 -3.53 -3.23
C GLU A 50 -33.71 -3.07 -1.80
N ASN A 51 -33.78 -3.97 -0.82
CA ASN A 51 -33.53 -3.66 0.58
C ASN A 51 -32.05 -3.84 0.96
N ARG A 52 -31.45 -2.72 1.37
CA ARG A 52 -30.03 -2.63 1.75
C ARG A 52 -29.60 -3.66 2.82
N GLY A 53 -30.51 -4.04 3.72
CA GLY A 53 -30.25 -5.02 4.77
C GLY A 53 -30.08 -6.46 4.27
N LEU A 54 -30.84 -6.88 3.25
CA LEU A 54 -30.65 -8.22 2.65
C LEU A 54 -29.42 -8.25 1.75
N ARG A 55 -29.08 -7.15 1.08
CA ARG A 55 -27.81 -7.05 0.33
C ARG A 55 -26.60 -7.23 1.23
N LEU A 56 -26.59 -6.55 2.39
CA LEU A 56 -25.47 -6.63 3.32
C LEU A 56 -25.35 -8.03 3.93
N LYS A 57 -26.47 -8.68 4.24
CA LYS A 57 -26.50 -10.07 4.71
C LYS A 57 -25.97 -11.05 3.65
N GLY A 58 -26.44 -10.94 2.41
CA GLY A 58 -25.94 -11.79 1.33
C GLY A 58 -24.46 -11.59 1.03
N LEU A 59 -23.95 -10.35 1.14
CA LEU A 59 -22.53 -10.05 0.99
C LEU A 59 -21.67 -10.59 2.14
N LEU A 60 -22.14 -10.51 3.39
CA LEU A 60 -21.44 -11.08 4.54
C LEU A 60 -21.45 -12.61 4.50
N GLU A 61 -22.60 -13.22 4.17
CA GLU A 61 -22.77 -14.67 4.08
C GLU A 61 -21.93 -15.25 2.92
N ALA A 62 -21.86 -14.55 1.78
CA ALA A 62 -20.95 -14.87 0.69
C ALA A 62 -19.48 -14.75 1.13
N ALA A 63 -19.10 -13.68 1.83
CA ALA A 63 -17.73 -13.51 2.35
C ALA A 63 -17.35 -14.55 3.42
N GLU A 64 -18.31 -15.01 4.24
CA GLU A 64 -18.10 -16.07 5.22
C GLU A 64 -17.91 -17.43 4.55
N THR A 65 -18.64 -17.72 3.46
CA THR A 65 -18.39 -18.94 2.65
C THR A 65 -17.08 -18.86 1.84
N GLU A 66 -16.63 -17.66 1.48
CA GLU A 66 -15.35 -17.40 0.81
C GLU A 66 -14.17 -17.19 1.76
N ALA A 67 -14.38 -17.24 3.09
CA ALA A 67 -13.29 -17.27 4.07
C ALA A 67 -12.34 -18.47 3.85
N ALA A 68 -12.76 -19.45 3.04
CA ALA A 68 -11.98 -20.60 2.60
C ALA A 68 -10.94 -20.32 1.50
N ALA A 69 -10.87 -19.10 0.93
CA ALA A 69 -9.97 -18.84 -0.21
C ALA A 69 -9.32 -17.45 -0.22
N VAL A 70 -9.01 -16.87 0.95
CA VAL A 70 -7.99 -15.81 0.97
C VAL A 70 -6.69 -16.46 0.48
N PRO A 71 -6.11 -16.03 -0.65
CA PRO A 71 -4.87 -16.62 -1.14
C PRO A 71 -3.82 -16.51 -0.03
N SER A 72 -3.16 -17.62 0.28
CA SER A 72 -2.10 -17.65 1.27
C SER A 72 -1.06 -16.59 0.91
N LEU A 73 -0.80 -15.65 1.82
CA LEU A 73 0.20 -14.62 1.61
C LEU A 73 1.58 -15.25 1.57
N ASP A 74 2.31 -15.08 0.46
CA ASP A 74 3.73 -15.41 0.40
C ASP A 74 4.55 -14.33 1.13
N GLU A 75 4.68 -14.53 2.44
CA GLU A 75 5.36 -13.60 3.35
C GLU A 75 6.84 -13.37 2.97
N ARG A 76 7.52 -14.36 2.39
CA ARG A 76 8.95 -14.23 2.04
C ARG A 76 9.15 -13.24 0.91
N THR A 77 8.35 -13.38 -0.14
CA THR A 77 8.39 -12.48 -1.29
C THR A 77 7.98 -11.06 -0.90
N TYR A 78 6.99 -10.95 -0.02
CA TYR A 78 6.53 -9.66 0.50
C TYR A 78 7.62 -8.92 1.30
N VAL A 79 8.29 -9.61 2.23
CA VAL A 79 9.37 -9.00 3.05
C VAL A 79 10.60 -8.68 2.19
N ALA A 80 10.95 -9.54 1.24
CA ALA A 80 12.10 -9.34 0.36
C ALA A 80 12.02 -8.03 -0.46
N GLY A 81 10.80 -7.61 -0.85
CA GLY A 81 10.60 -6.34 -1.56
C GLY A 81 10.96 -5.10 -0.73
N GLY A 82 10.95 -5.20 0.60
CA GLY A 82 11.25 -4.12 1.53
C GLY A 82 12.51 -4.33 2.38
N GLY A 83 13.30 -5.36 2.09
CA GLY A 83 14.49 -5.75 2.84
C GLY A 83 15.65 -4.74 2.75
N LEU A 84 16.62 -4.89 3.65
CA LEU A 84 17.81 -4.04 3.69
C LEU A 84 18.72 -4.28 2.48
N ARG A 85 19.33 -3.20 1.98
CA ARG A 85 20.40 -3.31 0.98
C ARG A 85 21.71 -3.76 1.64
N PRO A 86 22.61 -4.42 0.90
CA PRO A 86 23.94 -4.76 1.42
C PRO A 86 24.67 -3.51 1.93
N GLY A 87 25.08 -3.52 3.20
CA GLY A 87 25.78 -2.41 3.85
C GLY A 87 24.89 -1.26 4.34
N GLU A 88 23.57 -1.38 4.24
CA GLU A 88 22.61 -0.42 4.81
C GLU A 88 22.51 -0.60 6.34
N ASP A 89 22.37 0.51 7.07
CA ASP A 89 22.17 0.48 8.52
C ASP A 89 20.78 -0.10 8.85
N PRO A 90 20.70 -1.22 9.60
CA PRO A 90 19.45 -1.90 9.91
C PRO A 90 18.47 -1.08 10.78
N TYR A 91 18.93 0.03 11.40
CA TYR A 91 18.10 0.85 12.28
C TYR A 91 17.61 2.15 11.62
N LEU A 92 18.14 2.51 10.45
CA LEU A 92 17.94 3.84 9.88
C LEU A 92 16.47 4.12 9.51
N ARG A 93 15.77 3.13 8.95
CA ARG A 93 14.38 3.26 8.48
C ARG A 93 13.37 3.27 9.64
N ASN A 94 13.50 2.30 10.54
CA ASN A 94 12.44 1.98 11.50
C ASN A 94 12.81 2.25 12.96
N ARG A 95 14.06 2.61 13.25
CA ARG A 95 14.62 2.76 14.61
C ARG A 95 14.58 1.48 15.46
N PHE A 96 14.35 0.34 14.82
CA PHE A 96 14.56 -1.01 15.35
C PHE A 96 15.41 -1.81 14.37
N ASN A 97 15.96 -2.95 14.79
CA ASN A 97 16.77 -3.79 13.94
C ASN A 97 15.91 -4.49 12.88
N GLN A 98 15.88 -3.93 11.67
CA GLN A 98 15.10 -4.50 10.59
C GLN A 98 15.63 -5.89 10.19
N GLU A 99 16.94 -6.10 10.15
CA GLU A 99 17.52 -7.39 9.76
C GLU A 99 17.07 -8.54 10.69
N ALA A 100 16.97 -8.27 12.00
CA ALA A 100 16.48 -9.24 12.96
C ALA A 100 14.98 -9.47 12.84
N SER A 101 14.21 -8.42 12.52
CA SER A 101 12.75 -8.51 12.33
C SER A 101 12.40 -9.34 11.08
N ASP A 102 13.07 -9.08 9.96
CA ASP A 102 12.79 -9.70 8.66
C ASP A 102 13.11 -11.21 8.64
N LYS A 103 13.90 -11.70 9.61
CA LYS A 103 14.22 -13.13 9.79
C LYS A 103 13.11 -13.92 10.50
N LEU A 104 12.15 -13.26 11.14
CA LEU A 104 11.15 -13.92 11.96
C LEU A 104 9.84 -14.11 11.18
N PRO A 105 9.19 -15.30 11.28
CA PRO A 105 7.91 -15.52 10.64
C PRO A 105 6.83 -14.66 11.29
N SER A 106 5.81 -14.31 10.51
CA SER A 106 4.70 -13.48 10.97
C SER A 106 3.95 -14.09 12.17
N ASN A 107 3.86 -15.42 12.21
CA ASN A 107 3.19 -16.22 13.22
C ASN A 107 4.16 -16.91 14.20
N ARG A 108 5.26 -16.24 14.58
CA ARG A 108 6.22 -16.80 15.55
C ARG A 108 5.56 -17.10 16.90
N PRO A 109 5.95 -18.19 17.58
CA PRO A 109 5.46 -18.46 18.93
C PRO A 109 5.96 -17.39 19.92
N VAL A 110 5.07 -16.89 20.76
CA VAL A 110 5.40 -15.91 21.82
C VAL A 110 5.01 -16.53 23.17
N PRO A 111 5.89 -16.51 24.19
CA PRO A 111 5.56 -17.03 25.50
C PRO A 111 4.45 -16.21 26.16
N ASP A 112 3.55 -16.88 26.88
CA ASP A 112 2.52 -16.21 27.65
C ASP A 112 3.12 -15.60 28.93
N THR A 113 3.13 -14.27 29.00
CA THR A 113 3.67 -13.51 30.14
C THR A 113 2.58 -12.95 31.06
N ARG A 114 1.32 -13.38 30.89
CA ARG A 114 0.21 -12.92 31.72
C ARG A 114 0.37 -13.42 33.15
N ALA A 115 0.05 -12.55 34.12
CA ALA A 115 -0.11 -12.96 35.51
C ALA A 115 -1.32 -13.91 35.61
N GLN A 116 -1.14 -15.10 36.18
CA GLN A 116 -2.23 -16.00 36.51
C GLN A 116 -3.12 -15.30 37.55
N GLN A 117 -4.39 -15.09 37.21
CA GLN A 117 -5.38 -14.48 38.09
C GLN A 117 -5.89 -15.48 39.12
#